data_AF-A0A9D8BNP9-F1
#
_entry.id   AF-A0A9D8BNP9-F1
#
_cell.length_a   1.000
_cell.length_b   1.000
_cell.length_c   1.000
_cell.angle_alpha   90.00
_cell.angle_beta   90.00
_cell.angle_gamma   90.00
#
_symmetry.space_group_name_H-M   'P 1'
#
loop_
_entity.id
_entity.type
_entity.pdbx_description
1 polymer ?
#
loop_
_entity_poly.entity_id
_entity_poly.type
_entity_poly.pdbx_seq_one_letter_code
_entity_poly.pdbx_strand_id
1 'polypeptide(L)'
;QGVFIIHAPSGTVSFYKDTPQRRRAMDAPFSKSSVEIKWNPWNPAREGKPLAAIVDGGCACPTACPGFDVDERGIRLWRKGGKTPWTRQIETIEIAGEDAISDNGQEIYNLLERRGITNVILIGVHTNICVSGRPFGLRQMVYHGKNVVLCRDLTDALFQSVSGDMNHFHGTDLVVEHIEKHICPTITSKSITRQAEFRFKDDIGPDQ
;
A
#
# COMPACT_ATOMS: atom_id res chain seq x y z
N GLN A 1 -8.11 14.01 19.85
CA GLN A 1 -7.42 12.70 19.79
C GLN A 1 -6.41 12.76 18.66
N GLY A 2 -5.19 12.28 18.87
CA GLY A 2 -4.14 12.23 17.84
C GLY A 2 -4.21 10.96 16.99
N VAL A 3 -3.38 10.88 15.95
CA VAL A 3 -3.21 9.70 15.08
C VAL A 3 -1.92 8.99 15.48
N PHE A 4 -1.91 7.66 15.44
CA PHE A 4 -0.69 6.86 15.61
C PHE A 4 -0.25 6.34 14.24
N ILE A 5 0.94 6.75 13.79
CA ILE A 5 1.45 6.41 12.46
C ILE A 5 2.38 5.20 12.57
N ILE A 6 2.20 4.24 11.67
CA ILE A 6 3.08 3.09 11.50
C ILE A 6 3.68 3.18 10.11
N HIS A 7 4.98 3.44 10.02
CA HIS A 7 5.73 3.37 8.77
C HIS A 7 6.07 1.92 8.47
N ALA A 8 5.72 1.47 7.27
CA ALA A 8 5.98 0.11 6.81
C ALA A 8 6.92 0.04 5.59
N PRO A 9 8.18 0.50 5.72
CA PRO A 9 9.15 0.57 4.62
C PRO A 9 9.65 -0.84 4.25
N SER A 10 8.79 -1.56 3.53
CA SER A 10 8.89 -2.98 3.31
C SER A 10 10.18 -3.40 2.62
N GLY A 11 10.88 -4.39 3.20
CA GLY A 11 12.18 -4.86 2.73
C GLY A 11 13.37 -3.97 3.11
N THR A 12 13.12 -2.85 3.82
CA THR A 12 14.17 -1.88 4.21
C THR A 12 14.14 -1.52 5.69
N VAL A 13 13.37 -2.25 6.50
CA VAL A 13 13.29 -2.02 7.96
C VAL A 13 14.65 -2.16 8.67
N SER A 14 15.61 -2.88 8.08
CA SER A 14 16.98 -3.01 8.62
C SER A 14 17.72 -1.68 8.72
N PHE A 15 17.40 -0.71 7.87
CA PHE A 15 17.91 0.66 7.97
C PHE A 15 17.54 1.32 9.31
N TYR A 16 16.39 0.94 9.88
CA TYR A 16 15.83 1.54 11.08
C TYR A 16 16.07 0.69 12.35
N LYS A 17 16.93 -0.34 12.30
CA LYS A 17 17.10 -1.31 13.38
C LYS A 17 17.38 -0.71 14.76
N ASP A 18 18.08 0.42 14.81
CA ASP A 18 18.52 1.07 16.04
C ASP A 18 17.61 2.24 16.48
N THR A 19 16.51 2.48 15.76
CA THR A 19 15.61 3.61 16.08
C THR A 19 14.62 3.27 17.19
N PRO A 20 14.19 4.26 18.01
CA PRO A 20 13.17 4.03 19.02
C PRO A 20 11.82 3.60 18.40
N GLN A 21 11.50 4.05 17.18
CA GLN A 21 10.28 3.69 16.47
C GLN A 21 10.25 2.22 16.03
N ARG A 22 11.41 1.67 15.61
CA ARG A 22 11.52 0.23 15.32
C ARG A 22 11.42 -0.59 16.60
N ARG A 23 12.13 -0.18 17.66
CA ARG A 23 12.09 -0.83 18.97
C ARG A 23 10.67 -0.87 19.54
N ARG A 24 9.90 0.22 19.42
CA ARG A 24 8.49 0.30 19.82
C ARG A 24 7.63 -0.81 19.19
N ALA A 25 7.87 -1.17 17.93
CA ALA A 25 7.15 -2.24 17.26
C ALA A 25 7.60 -3.64 17.74
N MET A 26 8.90 -3.83 17.98
CA MET A 26 9.46 -5.09 18.49
C MET A 26 9.02 -5.38 19.93
N ASP A 27 8.94 -4.35 20.76
CA ASP A 27 8.59 -4.45 22.18
C ASP A 27 7.07 -4.56 22.40
N ALA A 28 6.26 -4.44 21.34
CA ALA A 28 4.81 -4.56 21.43
C ALA A 28 4.41 -5.99 21.89
N PRO A 29 3.68 -6.14 23.01
CA PRO A 29 3.31 -7.46 23.53
C PRO A 29 2.56 -8.29 22.49
N PHE A 30 2.89 -9.57 22.42
CA PHE A 30 2.24 -10.50 21.50
C PHE A 30 0.72 -10.53 21.72
N SER A 31 -0.03 -10.34 20.64
CA SER A 31 -1.48 -10.47 20.60
C SER A 31 -1.86 -11.58 19.62
N LYS A 32 -2.59 -12.57 20.11
CA LYS A 32 -3.03 -13.70 19.29
C LYS A 32 -4.11 -13.25 18.32
N SER A 33 -3.83 -13.35 17.02
CA SER A 33 -4.84 -13.05 16.01
C SER A 33 -5.86 -14.18 15.84
N SER A 34 -7.10 -13.80 15.54
CA SER A 34 -8.20 -14.72 15.21
C SER A 34 -8.12 -15.26 13.78
N VAL A 35 -7.33 -14.61 12.91
CA VAL A 35 -7.08 -15.03 11.53
C VAL A 35 -5.58 -15.10 11.28
N GLU A 36 -5.16 -15.95 10.34
CA GLU A 36 -3.76 -16.05 9.96
C GLU A 36 -3.24 -14.72 9.41
N ILE A 37 -2.08 -14.28 9.89
CA ILE A 37 -1.40 -13.07 9.41
C ILE A 37 -0.46 -13.48 8.27
N LYS A 38 -0.85 -13.15 7.03
CA LYS A 38 -0.11 -13.57 5.83
C LYS A 38 -0.32 -12.63 4.66
N TRP A 39 0.44 -12.84 3.59
CA TRP A 39 0.13 -12.19 2.32
C TRP A 39 -1.24 -12.66 1.81
N ASN A 40 -2.13 -11.72 1.52
CA ASN A 40 -3.46 -11.97 0.98
C ASN A 40 -3.48 -11.59 -0.50
N PRO A 41 -3.37 -12.58 -1.42
CA PRO A 41 -3.50 -12.32 -2.84
C PRO A 41 -4.94 -11.91 -3.18
N TRP A 42 -5.17 -11.63 -4.46
CA TRP A 42 -6.51 -11.45 -5.00
C TRP A 42 -7.44 -12.59 -4.55
N ASN A 43 -8.65 -12.25 -4.12
CA ASN A 43 -9.65 -13.21 -3.67
C ASN A 43 -10.82 -13.27 -4.67
N PRO A 44 -10.85 -14.23 -5.62
CA PRO A 44 -11.91 -14.29 -6.63
C PRO A 44 -13.32 -14.43 -6.07
N ALA A 45 -13.47 -15.02 -4.87
CA ALA A 45 -14.77 -15.20 -4.23
C ALA A 45 -15.34 -13.90 -3.66
N ARG A 46 -14.49 -12.90 -3.34
CA ARG A 46 -14.91 -11.58 -2.80
C ARG A 46 -14.81 -10.46 -3.84
N GLU A 47 -13.79 -10.56 -4.68
CA GLU A 47 -13.35 -9.52 -5.61
C GLU A 47 -13.70 -9.83 -7.07
N GLY A 48 -14.24 -11.03 -7.35
CA GLY A 48 -14.58 -11.46 -8.69
C GLY A 48 -13.38 -11.71 -9.59
N LYS A 49 -13.61 -11.73 -10.90
CA LYS A 49 -12.54 -11.82 -11.89
C LYS A 49 -11.78 -10.49 -11.92
N PRO A 50 -10.45 -10.49 -11.78
CA PRO A 50 -9.72 -9.25 -11.81
C PRO A 50 -9.79 -8.60 -13.19
N LEU A 51 -9.83 -7.26 -13.20
CA LEU A 51 -9.75 -6.50 -14.44
C LEU A 51 -8.38 -6.76 -15.07
N ALA A 52 -8.33 -7.09 -16.36
CA ALA A 52 -7.06 -7.35 -17.05
C ALA A 52 -6.05 -6.20 -16.86
N ALA A 53 -6.57 -4.97 -16.96
CA ALA A 53 -5.91 -3.71 -16.66
C ALA A 53 -5.23 -3.65 -15.26
N ILE A 54 -5.81 -4.31 -14.25
CA ILE A 54 -5.32 -4.31 -12.85
C ILE A 54 -4.33 -5.46 -12.58
N VAL A 55 -4.48 -6.60 -13.24
CA VAL A 55 -3.61 -7.79 -13.04
C VAL A 55 -2.25 -7.61 -13.69
N ASP A 56 -2.21 -6.88 -14.79
CA ASP A 56 -1.04 -6.81 -15.65
C ASP A 56 0.10 -5.97 -15.04
N GLY A 57 -0.15 -5.22 -13.95
CA GLY A 57 0.84 -4.93 -12.90
C GLY A 57 2.19 -4.37 -13.35
N GLY A 58 2.23 -3.67 -14.48
CA GLY A 58 3.46 -3.18 -15.11
C GLY A 58 3.87 -1.79 -14.65
N CYS A 59 5.17 -1.52 -14.68
CA CYS A 59 5.69 -0.17 -14.48
C CYS A 59 5.63 0.64 -15.79
N ALA A 60 4.82 1.70 -15.84
CA ALA A 60 4.75 2.59 -16.99
C ALA A 60 5.91 3.61 -17.10
N CYS A 61 6.94 3.52 -16.26
CA CYS A 61 8.05 4.47 -16.33
C CYS A 61 8.74 4.43 -17.72
N PRO A 62 9.06 5.61 -18.29
CA PRO A 62 9.72 5.68 -19.60
C PRO A 62 11.15 5.16 -19.53
N THR A 63 11.78 5.27 -18.36
CA THR A 63 13.12 4.73 -18.08
C THR A 63 13.01 3.35 -17.45
N ALA A 64 13.84 2.41 -17.92
CA ALA A 64 13.91 1.07 -17.34
C ALA A 64 14.45 1.13 -15.90
N CYS A 65 13.68 0.63 -14.94
CA CYS A 65 14.11 0.49 -13.55
C CYS A 65 14.99 -0.76 -13.39
N PRO A 66 16.14 -0.68 -12.71
CA PRO A 66 16.92 -1.86 -12.35
C PRO A 66 16.07 -2.89 -11.61
N GLY A 67 16.11 -4.15 -12.06
CA GLY A 67 15.34 -5.26 -11.48
C GLY A 67 13.92 -5.43 -12.02
N PHE A 68 13.51 -4.62 -13.01
CA PHE A 68 12.26 -4.82 -13.77
C PHE A 68 12.59 -5.40 -15.15
N ASP A 69 12.03 -6.58 -15.43
CA ASP A 69 12.16 -7.25 -16.72
C ASP A 69 10.92 -6.96 -17.58
N VAL A 70 11.09 -6.92 -18.89
CA VAL A 70 9.99 -6.78 -19.86
C VAL A 70 9.51 -8.18 -20.25
N ASP A 71 8.22 -8.45 -20.11
CA ASP A 71 7.61 -9.70 -20.59
C ASP A 71 7.35 -9.68 -22.11
N GLU A 72 6.83 -10.78 -22.65
CA GLU A 72 6.53 -10.91 -24.09
C GLU A 72 5.45 -9.92 -24.59
N ARG A 73 4.66 -9.34 -23.68
CA ARG A 73 3.62 -8.34 -23.97
C ARG A 73 4.16 -6.92 -23.87
N GLY A 74 5.43 -6.74 -23.53
CA GLY A 74 6.04 -5.42 -23.32
C GLY A 74 5.82 -4.85 -21.90
N ILE A 75 5.27 -5.63 -20.97
CA ILE A 75 4.95 -5.19 -19.62
C ILE A 75 6.20 -5.29 -18.73
N ARG A 76 6.50 -4.21 -17.99
CA ARG A 76 7.63 -4.15 -17.06
C ARG A 76 7.25 -4.70 -15.68
N LEU A 77 7.72 -5.89 -15.34
CA LEU A 77 7.42 -6.54 -14.06
C LEU A 77 8.64 -6.63 -13.16
N TRP A 78 8.46 -6.34 -11.87
CA TRP A 78 9.49 -6.62 -10.87
C TRP A 78 9.55 -8.12 -10.61
N ARG A 79 10.71 -8.74 -10.84
CA ARG A 79 10.91 -10.15 -10.50
C ARG A 79 11.36 -10.29 -9.06
N LYS A 80 10.69 -11.16 -8.31
CA LYS A 80 11.05 -11.50 -6.94
C LYS A 80 12.50 -11.98 -6.89
N GLY A 81 13.33 -11.31 -6.09
CA GLY A 81 14.78 -11.58 -5.99
C GLY A 81 15.66 -10.71 -6.90
N GLY A 82 15.05 -9.83 -7.71
CA GLY A 82 15.78 -8.78 -8.43
C GLY A 82 16.42 -7.77 -7.48
N LYS A 83 17.50 -7.11 -7.93
CA LYS A 83 18.13 -6.02 -7.17
C LYS A 83 17.09 -4.93 -6.89
N THR A 84 16.79 -4.67 -5.62
CA THR A 84 15.91 -3.59 -5.21
C THR A 84 16.71 -2.29 -5.09
N PRO A 85 16.38 -1.22 -5.82
CA PRO A 85 17.09 0.05 -5.70
C PRO A 85 16.79 0.79 -4.38
N TRP A 86 15.71 0.45 -3.69
CA TRP A 86 15.30 1.13 -2.45
C TRP A 86 16.05 0.57 -1.22
N THR A 87 16.52 1.49 -0.37
CA THR A 87 17.27 1.20 0.86
C THR A 87 16.57 1.69 2.13
N ARG A 88 15.59 2.59 2.00
CA ARG A 88 14.79 3.19 3.08
C ARG A 88 13.57 3.94 2.52
N GLN A 89 12.66 4.37 3.39
CA GLN A 89 11.63 5.37 3.05
C GLN A 89 12.30 6.69 2.63
N ILE A 90 11.69 7.41 1.68
CA ILE A 90 12.16 8.74 1.27
C ILE A 90 12.24 9.68 2.48
N GLU A 91 13.27 10.52 2.49
CA GLU A 91 13.59 11.39 3.63
C GLU A 91 12.54 12.48 3.88
N THR A 92 11.78 12.83 2.85
CA THR A 92 10.73 13.86 2.94
C THR A 92 9.50 13.40 3.73
N ILE A 93 9.36 12.10 4.00
CA ILE A 93 8.35 11.61 4.94
C ILE A 93 9.00 11.52 6.31
N GLU A 94 8.75 12.55 7.12
CA GLU A 94 9.22 12.63 8.50
C GLU A 94 8.63 11.49 9.34
N ILE A 95 9.44 11.00 10.28
CA ILE A 95 9.05 9.97 11.24
C ILE A 95 9.12 10.60 12.63
N ALA A 96 7.97 10.80 13.26
CA ALA A 96 7.88 11.43 14.57
C ALA A 96 8.36 10.51 15.69
N GLY A 97 8.58 11.08 16.88
CA GLY A 97 9.09 10.33 18.04
C GLY A 97 8.12 9.24 18.50
N GLU A 98 6.82 9.47 18.36
CA GLU A 98 5.71 8.62 18.78
C GLU A 98 5.38 7.48 17.80
N ASP A 99 5.84 7.55 16.55
CA ASP A 99 5.47 6.64 15.46
C ASP A 99 6.10 5.24 15.58
N ALA A 100 5.59 4.23 14.88
CA ALA A 100 6.26 2.93 14.82
C ALA A 100 6.84 2.64 13.45
N ILE A 101 7.84 1.76 13.40
CA ILE A 101 8.40 1.23 12.15
C ILE A 101 8.34 -0.30 12.18
N SER A 102 7.63 -0.89 11.22
CA SER A 102 7.64 -2.33 10.99
C SER A 102 7.04 -2.67 9.64
N ASP A 103 7.55 -3.72 8.99
CA ASP A 103 6.93 -4.38 7.85
C ASP A 103 6.55 -5.84 8.18
N ASN A 104 6.47 -6.16 9.47
CA ASN A 104 6.02 -7.45 9.97
C ASN A 104 4.56 -7.37 10.40
N GLY A 105 3.69 -8.20 9.80
CA GLY A 105 2.26 -8.17 10.08
C GLY A 105 1.91 -8.44 11.55
N GLN A 106 2.64 -9.34 12.22
CA GLN A 106 2.37 -9.67 13.62
C GLN A 106 2.74 -8.51 14.56
N GLU A 107 3.86 -7.84 14.31
CA GLU A 107 4.25 -6.66 15.09
C GLU A 107 3.26 -5.50 14.91
N ILE A 108 2.83 -5.24 13.67
CA ILE A 108 1.80 -4.24 13.38
C ILE A 108 0.49 -4.61 14.08
N TYR A 109 0.06 -5.87 13.99
CA TYR A 109 -1.14 -6.34 14.68
C TYR A 109 -1.04 -6.15 16.20
N ASN A 110 0.09 -6.50 16.81
CA ASN A 110 0.35 -6.27 18.24
C ASN A 110 0.21 -4.80 18.62
N LEU A 111 0.76 -3.88 17.81
CA LEU A 111 0.66 -2.44 18.04
C LEU A 111 -0.80 -1.96 18.01
N LEU A 112 -1.58 -2.44 17.05
CA LEU A 112 -2.99 -2.08 16.92
C LEU A 112 -3.80 -2.60 18.12
N GLU A 113 -3.63 -3.87 18.49
CA GLU A 113 -4.34 -4.49 19.62
C GLU A 113 -3.97 -3.84 20.95
N ARG A 114 -2.68 -3.62 21.22
CA ARG A 114 -2.20 -2.99 22.45
C ARG A 114 -2.77 -1.59 22.65
N ARG A 115 -3.05 -0.87 21.56
CA ARG A 115 -3.59 0.49 21.58
C ARG A 115 -5.12 0.53 21.45
N GLY A 116 -5.79 -0.61 21.30
CA GLY A 116 -7.23 -0.67 21.06
C GLY A 116 -7.65 0.01 19.76
N ILE A 117 -6.78 0.02 18.74
CA ILE A 117 -7.07 0.67 17.45
C ILE A 117 -7.99 -0.22 16.63
N THR A 118 -9.16 0.32 16.30
CA THR A 118 -10.17 -0.32 15.45
C THR A 118 -10.32 0.35 14.09
N ASN A 119 -9.99 1.64 13.98
CA ASN A 119 -10.04 2.41 12.74
C ASN A 119 -8.64 2.54 12.13
N VAL A 120 -8.48 2.19 10.86
CA VAL A 120 -7.17 2.18 10.18
C VAL A 120 -7.28 2.89 8.84
N ILE A 121 -6.38 3.83 8.58
CA ILE A 121 -6.23 4.47 7.27
C ILE A 121 -4.95 3.90 6.65
N LEU A 122 -5.07 3.33 5.45
CA LEU A 122 -3.90 2.91 4.66
C LEU A 122 -3.61 3.94 3.58
N ILE A 123 -2.32 4.24 3.43
CA ILE A 123 -1.74 5.10 2.39
C ILE A 123 -0.44 4.47 1.87
N GLY A 124 0.03 4.88 0.69
CA GLY A 124 1.32 4.45 0.15
C GLY A 124 1.22 3.68 -1.17
N VAL A 125 2.29 2.96 -1.53
CA VAL A 125 2.46 2.38 -2.87
C VAL A 125 3.08 0.96 -2.81
N HIS A 126 2.84 0.07 -3.75
CA HIS A 126 1.86 0.17 -4.84
C HIS A 126 0.48 -0.35 -4.39
N THR A 127 -0.59 0.39 -4.69
CA THR A 127 -1.95 0.17 -4.19
C THR A 127 -2.47 -1.24 -4.45
N ASN A 128 -2.35 -1.71 -5.68
CA ASN A 128 -2.79 -3.04 -6.14
C ASN A 128 -1.92 -4.20 -5.64
N ILE A 129 -0.76 -3.93 -5.04
CA ILE A 129 0.20 -4.96 -4.59
C ILE A 129 0.39 -4.89 -3.07
N CYS A 130 1.25 -3.98 -2.59
CA CYS A 130 1.71 -3.98 -1.21
C CYS A 130 0.63 -3.46 -0.27
N VAL A 131 -0.02 -2.37 -0.64
CA VAL A 131 -1.08 -1.74 0.18
C VAL A 131 -2.27 -2.68 0.31
N SER A 132 -2.65 -3.39 -0.75
CA SER A 132 -3.78 -4.32 -0.70
C SER A 132 -3.42 -5.68 -0.09
N GLY A 133 -2.24 -6.24 -0.41
CA GLY A 133 -1.94 -7.66 -0.22
C GLY A 133 -1.01 -8.03 0.94
N ARG A 134 -0.25 -7.09 1.51
CA ARG A 134 0.67 -7.44 2.61
C ARG A 134 -0.06 -7.99 3.85
N PRO A 135 0.66 -8.66 4.76
CA PRO A 135 0.14 -9.10 6.06
C PRO A 135 -0.31 -7.97 7.01
N PHE A 136 -0.36 -6.74 6.53
CA PHE A 136 -0.87 -5.55 7.20
C PHE A 136 -1.59 -4.63 6.20
N GLY A 137 -1.87 -5.12 5.00
CA GLY A 137 -2.57 -4.40 3.93
C GLY A 137 -4.09 -4.41 4.11
N LEU A 138 -4.80 -3.80 3.16
CA LEU A 138 -6.26 -3.63 3.19
C LEU A 138 -6.99 -4.95 3.46
N ARG A 139 -6.66 -6.00 2.69
CA ARG A 139 -7.33 -7.31 2.84
C ARG A 139 -7.12 -7.91 4.23
N GLN A 140 -5.90 -7.82 4.77
CA GLN A 140 -5.62 -8.32 6.12
C GLN A 140 -6.41 -7.52 7.17
N MET A 141 -6.49 -6.19 7.03
CA MET A 141 -7.23 -5.34 7.97
C MET A 141 -8.74 -5.64 7.95
N VAL A 142 -9.31 -5.88 6.76
CA VAL A 142 -10.70 -6.35 6.62
C VAL A 142 -10.88 -7.70 7.31
N TYR A 143 -9.96 -8.64 7.13
CA TYR A 143 -10.06 -9.97 7.75
C TYR A 143 -9.89 -9.94 9.27
N HIS A 144 -9.14 -8.96 9.80
CA HIS A 144 -9.07 -8.67 11.23
C HIS A 144 -10.31 -7.93 11.77
N GLY A 145 -11.30 -7.60 10.93
CA GLY A 145 -12.51 -6.88 11.34
C GLY A 145 -12.24 -5.43 11.72
N LYS A 146 -11.18 -4.81 11.20
CA LYS A 146 -10.90 -3.38 11.40
C LYS A 146 -11.80 -2.54 10.49
N ASN A 147 -12.15 -1.35 10.96
CA ASN A 147 -12.76 -0.30 10.14
C ASN A 147 -11.65 0.33 9.30
N VAL A 148 -11.38 -0.26 8.14
CA VAL A 148 -10.29 0.17 7.26
C VAL A 148 -10.81 1.05 6.14
N VAL A 149 -10.04 2.09 5.83
CA VAL A 149 -10.21 2.91 4.62
C VAL A 149 -8.87 3.10 3.92
N LEU A 150 -8.91 3.28 2.61
CA LEU A 150 -7.77 3.75 1.81
C LEU A 150 -7.86 5.29 1.65
N CYS A 151 -6.75 6.02 1.83
CA CYS A 151 -6.67 7.42 1.42
C CYS A 151 -6.29 7.47 -0.06
N ARG A 152 -7.27 7.65 -0.95
CA ARG A 152 -7.10 7.41 -2.39
C ARG A 152 -6.23 8.45 -3.11
N ASP A 153 -6.08 9.64 -2.56
CA ASP A 153 -5.21 10.70 -3.10
C ASP A 153 -3.76 10.64 -2.56
N LEU A 154 -3.48 9.70 -1.64
CA LEU A 154 -2.14 9.44 -1.09
C LEU A 154 -1.67 8.01 -1.41
N THR A 155 -2.07 7.51 -2.58
CA THR A 155 -1.78 6.15 -3.04
C THR A 155 -1.43 6.18 -4.53
N ASP A 156 -0.74 5.14 -5.00
CA ASP A 156 -0.42 5.00 -6.41
C ASP A 156 -0.30 3.50 -6.78
N ALA A 157 -0.89 3.10 -7.91
CA ALA A 157 -0.91 1.70 -8.34
C ALA A 157 0.22 1.41 -9.33
N LEU A 158 0.67 0.15 -9.40
CA LEU A 158 1.54 -0.27 -10.49
C LEU A 158 0.67 -0.58 -11.71
N PHE A 159 0.70 0.30 -12.72
CA PHE A 159 -0.10 0.18 -13.92
C PHE A 159 0.67 0.56 -15.20
N GLN A 160 0.48 -0.26 -16.24
CA GLN A 160 0.96 -0.03 -17.61
C GLN A 160 -0.11 -0.54 -18.59
N SER A 161 -0.59 0.31 -19.50
CA SER A 161 -1.48 -0.14 -20.59
C SER A 161 -0.68 -0.88 -21.68
N VAL A 162 -1.19 -2.02 -22.12
CA VAL A 162 -0.63 -2.81 -23.24
C VAL A 162 -1.07 -2.24 -24.59
N SER A 163 -2.31 -1.76 -24.68
CA SER A 163 -2.91 -1.15 -25.88
C SER A 163 -2.53 0.32 -26.06
N GLY A 164 -2.05 0.99 -25.00
CA GLY A 164 -1.77 2.42 -24.98
C GLY A 164 -3.04 3.29 -24.89
N ASP A 165 -4.19 2.68 -24.61
CA ASP A 165 -5.50 3.32 -24.52
C ASP A 165 -5.77 4.04 -23.21
N MET A 166 -4.95 3.81 -22.18
CA MET A 166 -5.15 4.35 -20.84
C MET A 166 -3.84 4.85 -20.26
N ASN A 167 -3.89 6.05 -19.68
CA ASN A 167 -2.79 6.59 -18.92
C ASN A 167 -2.70 5.93 -17.53
N HIS A 168 -1.57 6.16 -16.85
CA HIS A 168 -1.29 5.57 -15.55
C HIS A 168 -2.28 5.97 -14.45
N PHE A 169 -2.70 7.24 -14.43
CA PHE A 169 -3.60 7.76 -13.42
C PHE A 169 -4.99 7.13 -13.53
N HIS A 170 -5.52 6.97 -14.74
CA HIS A 170 -6.76 6.25 -14.97
C HIS A 170 -6.66 4.78 -14.54
N GLY A 171 -5.51 4.15 -14.76
CA GLY A 171 -5.24 2.81 -14.22
C GLY A 171 -5.28 2.75 -12.69
N THR A 172 -4.74 3.77 -12.01
CA THR A 172 -4.84 3.90 -10.56
C THR A 172 -6.29 4.13 -10.11
N ASP A 173 -7.08 4.93 -10.83
CA ASP A 173 -8.51 5.14 -10.55
C ASP A 173 -9.28 3.81 -10.61
N LEU A 174 -9.06 2.98 -11.63
CA LEU A 174 -9.70 1.67 -11.74
C LEU A 174 -9.35 0.74 -10.55
N VAL A 175 -8.12 0.84 -10.03
CA VAL A 175 -7.71 0.11 -8.81
C VAL A 175 -8.45 0.63 -7.58
N VAL A 176 -8.61 1.94 -7.45
CA VAL A 176 -9.37 2.56 -6.36
C VAL A 176 -10.84 2.19 -6.44
N GLU A 177 -11.48 2.27 -7.61
CA GLU A 177 -12.86 1.84 -7.85
C GLU A 177 -13.09 0.38 -7.46
N HIS A 178 -12.14 -0.51 -7.81
CA HIS A 178 -12.18 -1.90 -7.40
C HIS A 178 -12.15 -2.05 -5.87
N ILE A 179 -11.25 -1.32 -5.21
CA ILE A 179 -11.12 -1.33 -3.74
C ILE A 179 -12.42 -0.87 -3.08
N GLU A 180 -13.02 0.22 -3.57
CA GLU A 180 -14.28 0.76 -3.06
C GLU A 180 -15.43 -0.23 -3.17
N LYS A 181 -15.49 -0.94 -4.31
CA LYS A 181 -16.57 -1.88 -4.60
C LYS A 181 -16.44 -3.20 -3.83
N HIS A 182 -15.21 -3.68 -3.59
CA HIS A 182 -14.98 -5.07 -3.18
C HIS A 182 -14.21 -5.26 -1.87
N ILE A 183 -13.44 -4.26 -1.42
CA ILE A 183 -12.55 -4.40 -0.27
C ILE A 183 -12.99 -3.50 0.88
N CYS A 184 -12.98 -2.18 0.70
CA CYS A 184 -13.32 -1.22 1.75
C CYS A 184 -13.62 0.18 1.20
N PRO A 185 -14.31 1.04 1.97
CA PRO A 185 -14.48 2.45 1.59
C PRO A 185 -13.14 3.19 1.46
N THR A 186 -13.18 4.35 0.78
CA THR A 186 -12.03 5.26 0.68
C THR A 186 -12.36 6.63 1.29
N ILE A 187 -11.31 7.37 1.62
CA ILE A 187 -11.35 8.79 1.98
C ILE A 187 -10.30 9.56 1.16
N THR A 188 -10.27 10.87 1.30
CA THR A 188 -9.17 11.70 0.78
C THR A 188 -8.43 12.39 1.93
N SER A 189 -7.23 12.89 1.66
CA SER A 189 -6.41 13.58 2.66
C SER A 189 -7.15 14.78 3.24
N LYS A 190 -8.01 15.43 2.45
CA LYS A 190 -8.93 16.50 2.87
C LYS A 190 -9.80 16.12 4.07
N SER A 191 -10.20 14.86 4.20
CA SER A 191 -10.97 14.37 5.35
C SER A 191 -10.21 14.53 6.68
N ILE A 192 -8.87 14.53 6.63
CA ILE A 192 -7.98 14.65 7.78
C ILE A 192 -7.39 16.07 7.88
N THR A 193 -6.77 16.57 6.81
CA THR A 193 -6.00 17.82 6.79
C THR A 193 -6.88 19.06 6.63
N ARG A 194 -8.11 18.90 6.13
CA ARG A 194 -9.00 19.99 5.68
C ARG A 194 -8.44 20.86 4.55
N GLN A 195 -7.34 20.42 3.94
CA GLN A 195 -6.73 21.06 2.77
C GLN A 195 -7.24 20.43 1.47
N ALA A 196 -6.88 21.02 0.32
CA ALA A 196 -7.18 20.41 -0.97
C ALA A 196 -6.54 19.03 -1.08
N GLU A 197 -7.21 18.13 -1.80
CA GLU A 197 -6.72 16.79 -2.09
C GLU A 197 -5.42 16.89 -2.89
N PHE A 198 -4.51 15.94 -2.67
CA PHE A 198 -3.29 15.89 -3.45
C PHE A 198 -3.63 15.44 -4.88
N ARG A 199 -3.03 16.10 -5.88
CA ARG A 199 -3.14 15.69 -7.27
C ARG A 199 -1.80 15.89 -7.98
N PHE A 200 -1.35 14.88 -8.72
CA PHE A 200 -0.17 15.02 -9.54
C PHE A 200 -0.43 16.02 -10.67
N LYS A 201 0.57 16.83 -11.00
CA LYS A 201 0.48 17.80 -12.11
C LYS A 201 0.13 17.16 -13.47
N ASP A 202 0.52 15.89 -13.65
CA ASP A 202 0.35 15.14 -14.90
C ASP A 202 -0.95 14.31 -14.89
N ASP A 203 -1.68 14.28 -13.77
CA ASP A 203 -3.03 13.72 -13.70
C ASP A 203 -4.04 14.74 -14.25
N ILE A 204 -4.29 14.62 -15.55
CA ILE A 204 -5.19 15.48 -16.32
C ILE A 204 -6.63 14.94 -16.40
N GLY A 205 -6.93 13.82 -15.73
CA GLY A 205 -8.24 13.17 -15.73
C GLY A 205 -8.39 12.07 -16.80
N PRO A 206 -9.55 11.39 -16.83
CA PRO A 206 -9.78 10.20 -17.67
C PRO A 206 -9.97 10.50 -19.16
N ASP A 207 -10.21 11.76 -19.55
CA ASP A 207 -10.60 12.14 -20.92
C ASP A 207 -9.42 12.66 -21.80
N GLN A 208 -8.16 12.53 -21.35
CA GLN A 208 -6.96 12.97 -22.08
C GLN A 208 -5.78 12.00 -21.90
#